data_AF-A0A6J0JRF5-F1
#
_entry.id   AF-A0A6J0JRF5-F1
#
_cell.length_a   1.000
_cell.length_b   1.000
_cell.length_c   1.000
_cell.angle_alpha   90.00
_cell.angle_beta   90.00
_cell.angle_gamma   90.00
#
_symmetry.space_group_name_H-M   'P 1'
#
loop_
_entity.id
_entity.type
_entity.pdbx_description
1 polymer ?
#
loop_
_entity_poly.entity_id
_entity_poly.type
_entity_poly.pdbx_seq_one_letter_code
_entity_poly.pdbx_strand_id
1 'polypeptide(L)'
;MRTKSQNKSPKSEKKKIKMAPTIKTMGEYKTQQVYFVDFFGQNLDVTQTETPSIIRRWIFNIIYRHRRSRSPHPLVVGVGVQWTPSWHFSPPAYDRAADTLQICVGTSVLIVQLSYCKRVPNILRRFLTNPNTTFVGFWNSQDERKLKMTRHRLEIGELLDVRKYLANQEGRSLSGRSFEKIVEECMGLEGVRLDRKISKSDWSVGYLSNEQLIQASVDAYVSFKLGVDARLWQV
;
A
#
# COMPACT_ATOMS: atom_id res chain seq x y z
N MET A 1 -52.30 38.76 12.56
CA MET A 1 -51.87 37.56 13.33
C MET A 1 -50.88 36.76 12.48
N ARG A 2 -49.78 36.32 13.10
CA ARG A 2 -48.52 35.84 12.50
C ARG A 2 -48.67 34.58 11.65
N THR A 3 -48.23 34.60 10.39
CA THR A 3 -47.84 33.40 9.64
C THR A 3 -46.32 33.19 9.80
N LYS A 4 -45.92 32.10 10.46
CA LYS A 4 -44.52 31.71 10.63
C LYS A 4 -44.01 31.09 9.32
N SER A 5 -43.11 31.80 8.62
CA SER A 5 -42.27 31.22 7.58
C SER A 5 -41.20 30.34 8.24
N GLN A 6 -41.25 29.03 7.99
CA GLN A 6 -40.18 28.11 8.36
C GLN A 6 -39.06 28.21 7.32
N ASN A 7 -37.99 28.93 7.66
CA ASN A 7 -36.71 28.83 6.96
C ASN A 7 -36.10 27.45 7.25
N LYS A 8 -36.21 26.51 6.30
CA LYS A 8 -35.35 25.33 6.25
C LYS A 8 -34.06 25.72 5.54
N SER A 9 -32.96 25.82 6.28
CA SER A 9 -31.62 25.89 5.72
C SER A 9 -31.35 24.65 4.84
N PRO A 10 -30.78 24.79 3.64
CA PRO A 10 -30.39 23.65 2.84
C PRO A 10 -29.19 22.98 3.51
N LYS A 11 -29.36 21.71 3.93
CA LYS A 11 -28.23 20.84 4.28
C LYS A 11 -27.34 20.73 3.05
N SER A 12 -26.10 21.17 3.17
CA SER A 12 -25.08 21.00 2.14
C SER A 12 -24.78 19.50 1.98
N GLU A 13 -25.46 18.86 1.02
CA GLU A 13 -25.15 17.51 0.59
C GLU A 13 -23.81 17.58 -0.16
N LYS A 14 -22.71 17.26 0.53
CA LYS A 14 -21.42 17.08 -0.13
C LYS A 14 -21.60 15.95 -1.14
N LYS A 15 -21.68 16.31 -2.43
CA LYS A 15 -21.75 15.38 -3.56
C LYS A 15 -20.60 14.39 -3.42
N LYS A 16 -20.91 13.14 -3.06
CA LYS A 16 -19.93 12.06 -2.94
C LYS A 16 -19.41 11.74 -4.34
N ILE A 17 -18.14 12.03 -4.58
CA ILE A 17 -17.49 11.77 -5.87
C ILE A 17 -17.21 10.26 -5.95
N LYS A 18 -18.01 9.53 -6.74
CA LYS A 18 -17.68 8.16 -7.17
C LYS A 18 -16.68 8.25 -8.32
N MET A 19 -15.38 8.32 -8.02
CA MET A 19 -14.33 8.08 -9.02
C MET A 19 -13.46 6.93 -8.54
N ALA A 20 -13.33 5.89 -9.35
CA ALA A 20 -12.40 4.80 -9.08
C ALA A 20 -10.96 5.28 -9.34
N PRO A 21 -9.95 4.74 -8.64
CA PRO A 21 -8.57 5.05 -8.95
C PRO A 21 -8.24 4.76 -10.42
N THR A 22 -7.51 5.66 -11.07
CA THR A 22 -7.07 5.49 -12.47
C THR A 22 -5.56 5.43 -12.55
N ILE A 23 -5.02 4.89 -13.65
CA ILE A 23 -3.58 4.75 -13.85
C ILE A 23 -3.16 5.29 -15.21
N LYS A 24 -1.99 5.94 -15.25
CA LYS A 24 -1.34 6.42 -16.46
C LYS A 24 0.12 5.99 -16.47
N THR A 25 0.58 5.41 -17.57
CA THR A 25 2.01 5.14 -17.78
C THR A 25 2.74 6.46 -18.06
N MET A 26 3.78 6.73 -17.28
CA MET A 26 4.57 7.97 -17.37
C MET A 26 5.92 7.74 -18.04
N GLY A 27 6.46 6.53 -17.97
CA GLY A 27 7.69 6.19 -18.66
C GLY A 27 8.01 4.72 -18.55
N GLU A 28 8.36 4.14 -19.70
CA GLU A 28 8.78 2.75 -19.81
C GLU A 28 10.29 2.71 -20.07
N TYR A 29 11.03 2.13 -19.14
CA TYR A 29 12.48 2.03 -19.22
C TYR A 29 12.89 0.56 -19.12
N LYS A 30 14.07 0.23 -19.65
CA LYS A 30 14.64 -1.13 -19.54
C LYS A 30 14.76 -1.63 -18.10
N THR A 31 14.88 -0.71 -17.14
CA THR A 31 15.16 -1.03 -15.73
C THR A 31 13.99 -0.79 -14.79
N GLN A 32 12.98 -0.02 -15.21
CA GLN A 32 11.79 0.26 -14.41
C GLN A 32 10.64 0.74 -15.27
N GLN A 33 9.44 0.59 -14.75
CA GLN A 33 8.24 1.22 -15.28
C GLN A 33 7.75 2.25 -14.25
N VAL A 34 7.33 3.42 -14.73
CA VAL A 34 6.85 4.51 -13.88
C VAL A 34 5.42 4.84 -14.27
N TYR A 35 4.56 4.90 -13.26
CA TYR A 35 3.12 5.17 -13.42
C TYR A 35 2.68 6.27 -12.47
N PHE A 36 1.59 6.93 -12.84
CA PHE A 36 0.78 7.72 -11.93
C PHE A 36 -0.54 7.01 -11.67
N VAL A 37 -0.81 6.74 -10.40
CA VAL A 37 -2.14 6.30 -9.95
C VAL A 37 -2.84 7.49 -9.32
N ASP A 38 -3.95 7.92 -9.91
CA ASP A 38 -4.83 8.95 -9.33
C ASP A 38 -5.73 8.28 -8.30
N PHE A 39 -5.47 8.54 -7.02
CA PHE A 39 -6.27 8.10 -5.89
C PHE A 39 -7.10 9.27 -5.36
N PHE A 40 -8.28 9.50 -5.95
CA PHE A 40 -9.22 10.56 -5.55
C PHE A 40 -8.60 11.96 -5.54
N GLY A 41 -7.85 12.30 -6.59
CA GLY A 41 -7.14 13.57 -6.73
C GLY A 41 -5.74 13.56 -6.09
N GLN A 42 -5.40 12.51 -5.33
CA GLN A 42 -4.05 12.29 -4.84
C GLN A 42 -3.24 11.46 -5.84
N ASN A 43 -2.24 12.09 -6.46
CA ASN A 43 -1.35 11.38 -7.37
C ASN A 43 -0.33 10.55 -6.58
N LEU A 44 -0.26 9.25 -6.89
CA LEU A 44 0.74 8.33 -6.39
C LEU A 44 1.81 8.10 -7.46
N ASP A 45 3.08 8.36 -7.12
CA ASP A 45 4.24 8.11 -7.96
C ASP A 45 4.64 6.64 -7.80
N VAL A 46 4.28 5.79 -8.76
CA VAL A 46 4.51 4.35 -8.68
C VAL A 46 5.72 3.97 -9.54
N THR A 47 6.71 3.34 -8.92
CA THR A 47 7.86 2.74 -9.60
C THR A 47 7.78 1.22 -9.49
N GLN A 48 7.58 0.52 -10.60
CA GLN A 48 7.70 -0.94 -10.68
C GLN A 48 9.09 -1.31 -11.19
N THR A 49 9.78 -2.21 -10.49
CA THR A 49 11.13 -2.63 -10.88
C THR A 49 11.53 -3.96 -10.25
N GLU A 50 12.37 -4.69 -10.97
CA GLU A 50 13.17 -5.81 -10.51
C GLU A 50 14.66 -5.46 -10.39
N THR A 51 15.03 -4.23 -10.77
CA THR A 51 16.41 -3.78 -10.93
C THR A 51 17.02 -3.28 -9.61
N PRO A 52 18.13 -3.88 -9.13
CA PRO A 52 18.70 -3.57 -7.81
C PRO A 52 19.15 -2.11 -7.64
N SER A 53 19.67 -1.48 -8.70
CA SER A 53 20.11 -0.08 -8.66
C SER A 53 18.94 0.90 -8.52
N ILE A 54 17.78 0.58 -9.11
CA ILE A 54 16.56 1.39 -8.99
C ILE A 54 15.99 1.29 -7.58
N ILE A 55 15.90 0.07 -7.04
CA ILE A 55 15.49 -0.18 -5.64
C ILE A 55 16.39 0.61 -4.69
N ARG A 56 17.71 0.50 -4.87
CA ARG A 56 18.70 1.23 -4.06
C ARG A 56 18.48 2.74 -4.14
N ARG A 57 18.37 3.29 -5.34
CA ARG A 57 18.17 4.74 -5.57
C ARG A 57 16.87 5.23 -4.94
N TRP A 58 15.77 4.49 -5.11
CA TRP A 58 14.48 4.84 -4.54
C TRP A 58 14.54 4.94 -3.01
N ILE A 59 15.13 3.95 -2.34
CA ILE A 59 15.27 3.94 -0.87
C ILE A 59 16.17 5.09 -0.39
N PHE A 60 17.29 5.33 -1.07
CA PHE A 60 18.16 6.48 -0.73
C PHE A 60 17.40 7.80 -0.82
N ASN A 61 16.60 7.99 -1.88
CA ASN A 61 15.81 9.20 -2.06
C ASN A 61 14.75 9.35 -0.96
N ILE A 62 14.09 8.27 -0.53
CA ILE A 62 13.14 8.30 0.59
C ILE A 62 13.83 8.70 1.89
N ILE A 63 14.94 8.03 2.24
CA ILE A 63 15.68 8.33 3.47
C ILE A 63 16.20 9.78 3.45
N TYR A 64 16.73 10.22 2.31
CA TYR A 64 17.22 11.58 2.13
C TYR A 64 16.10 12.62 2.29
N ARG A 65 14.96 12.42 1.61
CA ARG A 65 13.80 13.31 1.71
C ARG A 65 13.25 13.36 3.14
N HIS A 66 13.11 12.22 3.80
CA HIS A 66 12.63 12.16 5.18
C HIS A 66 13.55 12.92 6.14
N ARG A 67 14.87 12.67 6.10
CA ARG A 67 15.84 13.37 6.96
C ARG A 67 15.86 14.90 6.79
N ARG A 68 15.52 15.39 5.59
CA ARG A 68 15.46 16.84 5.30
C ARG A 68 14.07 17.43 5.50
N SER A 69 13.05 16.59 5.56
CA SER A 69 11.71 17.02 5.93
C SER A 69 11.71 17.43 7.40
N ARG A 70 10.87 18.41 7.75
CA ARG A 70 10.59 18.73 9.15
C ARG A 70 9.53 17.79 9.73
N SER A 71 9.54 16.51 9.32
CA SER A 71 8.54 15.56 9.78
C SER A 71 8.62 15.44 11.30
N PRO A 72 7.49 15.59 12.02
CA PRO A 72 7.48 15.51 13.47
C PRO A 72 7.57 14.05 13.98
N HIS A 73 7.64 13.06 13.08
CA HIS A 73 7.60 11.65 13.44
C HIS A 73 8.68 10.80 12.75
N PRO A 74 9.04 9.64 13.32
CA PRO A 74 9.88 8.62 12.68
C PRO A 74 9.29 8.12 11.36
N LEU A 75 10.06 7.36 10.58
CA LEU A 75 9.58 6.90 9.28
C LEU A 75 8.43 5.90 9.46
N VAL A 76 7.28 6.18 8.84
CA VAL A 76 6.18 5.21 8.69
C VAL A 76 6.17 4.74 7.24
N VAL A 77 6.05 3.44 7.04
CA VAL A 77 6.12 2.80 5.73
C VAL A 77 4.92 1.88 5.55
N GLY A 78 4.09 2.18 4.56
CA GLY A 78 3.05 1.27 4.11
C GLY A 78 3.65 0.12 3.34
N VAL A 79 3.26 -1.11 3.67
CA VAL A 79 3.78 -2.34 3.09
C VAL A 79 2.63 -3.18 2.56
N GLY A 80 2.83 -3.72 1.37
CA GLY A 80 1.99 -4.76 0.80
C GLY A 80 2.86 -5.91 0.28
N VAL A 81 2.35 -7.13 0.34
CA VAL A 81 3.01 -8.32 -0.19
C VAL A 81 1.99 -9.12 -0.97
N GLN A 82 2.33 -9.50 -2.21
CA GLN A 82 1.45 -10.32 -3.04
C GLN A 82 2.19 -11.56 -3.56
N TRP A 83 1.44 -12.64 -3.73
CA TRP A 83 1.93 -13.91 -4.25
C TRP A 83 0.88 -14.57 -5.14
N THR A 84 1.33 -15.30 -6.16
CA THR A 84 0.50 -16.12 -7.00
C THR A 84 0.01 -17.33 -6.21
N PRO A 85 -1.31 -17.58 -6.15
CA PRO A 85 -1.84 -18.77 -5.51
C PRO A 85 -1.32 -20.07 -6.12
N SER A 86 -1.20 -21.12 -5.30
CA SER A 86 -0.59 -22.39 -5.72
C SER A 86 -1.35 -23.14 -6.82
N TRP A 87 -2.66 -22.91 -6.96
CA TRP A 87 -3.49 -23.54 -8.02
C TRP A 87 -3.21 -23.02 -9.43
N HIS A 88 -2.41 -21.96 -9.60
CA HIS A 88 -1.90 -21.54 -10.91
C HIS A 88 -0.76 -22.43 -11.42
N PHE A 89 -0.25 -23.34 -10.59
CA PHE A 89 0.86 -24.23 -10.91
C PHE A 89 0.43 -25.70 -10.89
N SER A 90 1.07 -26.52 -11.73
CA SER A 90 0.85 -27.97 -11.72
C SER A 90 1.26 -28.57 -10.36
N PRO A 91 0.58 -29.63 -9.90
CA PRO A 91 0.94 -30.32 -8.66
C PRO A 91 2.41 -30.75 -8.63
N PRO A 92 3.05 -30.73 -7.44
CA PRO A 92 2.46 -30.48 -6.13
C PRO A 92 2.31 -28.97 -5.83
N ALA A 93 1.13 -28.59 -5.33
CA ALA A 93 0.80 -27.22 -4.97
C ALA A 93 1.44 -26.84 -3.62
N TYR A 94 2.73 -26.53 -3.63
CA TYR A 94 3.43 -26.05 -2.42
C TYR A 94 3.03 -24.62 -2.08
N ASP A 95 3.19 -24.28 -0.80
CA ASP A 95 3.05 -22.91 -0.35
C ASP A 95 4.04 -21.99 -1.10
N ARG A 96 3.54 -20.82 -1.52
CA ARG A 96 4.22 -19.94 -2.46
C ARG A 96 4.87 -18.78 -1.73
N ALA A 97 6.11 -18.48 -2.08
CA ALA A 97 6.81 -17.27 -1.63
C ALA A 97 6.15 -16.00 -2.21
N ALA A 98 6.51 -14.83 -1.66
CA ALA A 98 6.12 -13.55 -2.21
C ALA A 98 6.65 -13.35 -3.65
N ASP A 99 5.80 -12.90 -4.56
CA ASP A 99 6.19 -12.52 -5.93
C ASP A 99 6.51 -11.02 -6.02
N THR A 100 5.84 -10.21 -5.21
CA THR A 100 6.03 -8.77 -5.17
C THR A 100 6.07 -8.24 -3.74
N LEU A 101 6.81 -7.13 -3.55
CA LEU A 101 6.83 -6.34 -2.32
C LEU A 101 6.53 -4.88 -2.68
N GLN A 102 5.52 -4.31 -2.04
CA GLN A 102 5.17 -2.90 -2.15
C GLN A 102 5.68 -2.12 -0.94
N ILE A 103 6.26 -0.95 -1.19
CA ILE A 103 6.76 -0.05 -0.15
C ILE A 103 6.24 1.35 -0.48
N CYS A 104 5.47 1.95 0.43
CA CYS A 104 4.91 3.28 0.28
C CYS A 104 5.38 4.22 1.40
N VAL A 105 5.83 5.42 1.00
CA VAL A 105 6.10 6.53 1.90
C VAL A 105 5.61 7.82 1.24
N GLY A 106 4.67 8.50 1.89
CA GLY A 106 4.00 9.65 1.30
C GLY A 106 3.16 9.20 0.10
N THR A 107 3.39 9.82 -1.04
CA THR A 107 2.75 9.46 -2.32
C THR A 107 3.65 8.60 -3.20
N SER A 108 4.87 8.28 -2.76
CA SER A 108 5.80 7.46 -3.53
C SER A 108 5.60 5.99 -3.19
N VAL A 109 5.36 5.17 -4.21
CA VAL A 109 5.21 3.71 -4.11
C VAL A 109 6.31 3.03 -4.91
N LEU A 110 7.01 2.08 -4.29
CA LEU A 110 7.92 1.16 -4.97
C LEU A 110 7.28 -0.24 -4.98
N ILE A 111 7.13 -0.81 -6.17
CA ILE A 111 6.72 -2.19 -6.38
C ILE A 111 7.95 -2.98 -6.84
N VAL A 112 8.49 -3.80 -5.95
CA VAL A 112 9.61 -4.69 -6.23
C VAL A 112 9.08 -6.03 -6.73
N GLN A 113 9.39 -6.40 -7.98
CA GLN A 113 9.10 -7.74 -8.52
C GLN A 113 10.16 -8.75 -8.06
N LEU A 114 9.93 -9.36 -6.90
CA LEU A 114 10.88 -10.28 -6.25
C LEU A 114 11.19 -11.52 -7.08
N SER A 115 10.20 -12.05 -7.81
CA SER A 115 10.34 -13.20 -8.70
C SER A 115 11.33 -12.94 -9.85
N TYR A 116 11.38 -11.70 -10.34
CA TYR A 116 12.30 -11.29 -11.42
C TYR A 116 13.59 -10.66 -10.89
N CYS A 117 13.61 -10.17 -9.65
CA CYS A 117 14.77 -9.53 -9.05
C CYS A 117 15.87 -10.58 -8.79
N LYS A 118 16.94 -10.61 -9.59
CA LYS A 118 18.03 -11.60 -9.45
C LYS A 118 18.73 -11.51 -8.09
N ARG A 119 18.91 -10.30 -7.56
CA ARG A 119 19.54 -10.04 -6.27
C ARG A 119 18.91 -8.82 -5.62
N VAL A 120 18.42 -8.93 -4.39
CA VAL A 120 17.98 -7.75 -3.64
C VAL A 120 19.19 -6.97 -3.08
N PRO A 121 19.24 -5.63 -3.23
CA PRO A 121 20.35 -4.85 -2.68
C PRO A 121 20.32 -4.82 -1.14
N ASN A 122 21.49 -4.84 -0.49
CA ASN A 122 21.61 -4.84 0.97
C ASN A 122 20.92 -3.65 1.66
N ILE A 123 20.77 -2.51 0.97
CA ILE A 123 20.02 -1.37 1.51
C ILE A 123 18.55 -1.69 1.73
N LEU A 124 17.92 -2.52 0.88
CA LEU A 124 16.53 -2.94 1.08
C LEU A 124 16.42 -3.81 2.33
N ARG A 125 17.34 -4.75 2.54
CA ARG A 125 17.38 -5.58 3.75
C ARG A 125 17.49 -4.74 5.03
N ARG A 126 18.46 -3.81 5.04
CA ARG A 126 18.68 -2.89 6.17
C ARG A 126 17.50 -1.94 6.36
N PHE A 127 16.84 -1.55 5.29
CA PHE A 127 15.66 -0.70 5.35
C PHE A 127 14.51 -1.43 6.03
N LEU A 128 14.14 -2.62 5.55
CA LEU A 128 13.02 -3.42 6.08
C LEU A 128 13.22 -3.88 7.54
N THR A 129 14.45 -3.90 8.03
CA THR A 129 14.78 -4.31 9.42
C THR A 129 15.24 -3.14 10.28
N ASN A 130 15.03 -1.89 9.84
CA ASN A 130 15.42 -0.72 10.60
C ASN A 130 14.50 -0.54 11.82
N PRO A 131 15.02 -0.59 13.06
CA PRO A 131 14.20 -0.45 14.27
C PRO A 131 13.61 0.96 14.44
N ASN A 132 14.11 1.96 13.70
CA ASN A 132 13.58 3.33 13.72
C ASN A 132 12.51 3.56 12.64
N THR A 133 11.96 2.49 12.06
CA THR A 133 10.94 2.55 11.00
C THR A 133 9.75 1.71 11.42
N THR A 134 8.57 2.31 11.38
CA THR A 134 7.30 1.63 11.62
C THR A 134 6.78 1.09 10.29
N PHE A 135 6.64 -0.24 10.20
CA PHE A 135 6.03 -0.88 9.04
C PHE A 135 4.57 -1.17 9.32
N VAL A 136 3.71 -0.83 8.37
CA VAL A 136 2.25 -0.96 8.52
C VAL A 136 1.64 -1.58 7.27
N GLY A 137 0.64 -2.45 7.42
CA GLY A 137 -0.06 -3.10 6.29
C GLY A 137 -1.47 -3.56 6.65
N PHE A 138 -2.23 -4.03 5.66
CA PHE A 138 -3.52 -4.70 5.87
C PHE A 138 -3.38 -6.22 5.78
N TRP A 139 -4.05 -6.96 6.68
CA TRP A 139 -4.16 -8.43 6.60
C TRP A 139 -2.82 -9.16 6.39
N ASN A 140 -1.78 -8.65 7.01
CA ASN A 140 -0.38 -8.95 6.75
C ASN A 140 0.17 -10.15 7.54
N SER A 141 -0.70 -11.01 8.09
CA SER A 141 -0.28 -12.10 8.99
C SER A 141 0.60 -13.17 8.32
N GLN A 142 0.65 -13.18 6.99
CA GLN A 142 1.50 -14.09 6.22
C GLN A 142 2.72 -13.40 5.61
N ASP A 143 2.75 -12.07 5.57
CA ASP A 143 3.67 -11.30 4.73
C ASP A 143 5.13 -11.58 5.09
N GLU A 144 5.47 -11.54 6.38
CA GLU A 144 6.82 -11.85 6.86
C GLU A 144 7.25 -13.26 6.42
N ARG A 145 6.39 -14.26 6.65
CA ARG A 145 6.65 -15.65 6.29
C ARG A 145 6.84 -15.81 4.78
N LYS A 146 5.99 -15.15 3.98
CA LYS A 146 6.02 -15.17 2.52
C LYS A 146 7.30 -14.51 1.97
N LEU A 147 7.73 -13.41 2.56
CA LEU A 147 9.00 -12.72 2.25
C LEU A 147 10.21 -13.60 2.61
N LYS A 148 10.17 -14.28 3.75
CA LYS A 148 11.24 -15.18 4.20
C LYS A 148 11.39 -16.41 3.31
N MET A 149 10.30 -16.90 2.74
CA MET A 149 10.30 -18.02 1.78
C MET A 149 10.89 -17.69 0.41
N THR A 150 11.04 -16.40 0.07
CA THR A 150 11.64 -16.01 -1.21
C THR A 150 13.08 -16.53 -1.30
N ARG A 151 13.62 -16.68 -2.51
CA ARG A 151 15.07 -16.96 -2.71
C ARG A 151 15.97 -15.93 -2.04
N HIS A 152 15.44 -14.74 -1.77
CA HIS A 152 16.14 -13.65 -1.12
C HIS A 152 16.11 -13.77 0.40
N ARG A 153 15.23 -14.57 1.00
CA ARG A 153 15.05 -14.66 2.46
C ARG A 153 14.94 -13.27 3.07
N LEU A 154 13.98 -12.49 2.60
CA LEU A 154 13.77 -11.14 3.11
C LEU A 154 13.12 -11.22 4.48
N GLU A 155 13.71 -10.51 5.41
CA GLU A 155 13.16 -10.27 6.74
C GLU A 155 12.62 -8.84 6.77
N ILE A 156 11.55 -8.65 7.52
CA ILE A 156 10.97 -7.36 7.83
C ILE A 156 10.85 -7.27 9.34
N GLY A 157 11.06 -6.07 9.89
CA GLY A 157 10.78 -5.80 11.29
C GLY A 157 9.29 -5.98 11.60
N GLU A 158 8.89 -5.65 12.82
CA GLU A 158 7.50 -5.77 13.22
C GLU A 158 6.58 -5.03 12.24
N LEU A 159 5.66 -5.79 11.64
CA LEU A 159 4.74 -5.31 10.63
C LEU A 159 3.34 -5.21 11.25
N LEU A 160 2.94 -3.99 11.58
CA LEU A 160 1.69 -3.71 12.27
C LEU A 160 0.50 -3.81 11.31
N ASP A 161 -0.53 -4.54 11.72
CA ASP A 161 -1.80 -4.58 11.01
C ASP A 161 -2.63 -3.33 11.39
N VAL A 162 -2.73 -2.37 10.46
CA VAL A 162 -3.38 -1.07 10.73
C VAL A 162 -4.78 -1.22 11.29
N ARG A 163 -5.52 -2.26 10.86
CA ARG A 163 -6.92 -2.48 11.26
C ARG A 163 -7.07 -2.60 12.77
N LYS A 164 -6.05 -3.09 13.47
CA LYS A 164 -6.07 -3.29 14.92
C LYS A 164 -6.06 -1.99 15.73
N TYR A 165 -5.70 -0.88 15.09
CA TYR A 165 -5.49 0.41 15.75
C TYR A 165 -6.49 1.48 15.30
N LEU A 166 -7.41 1.14 14.40
CA LEU A 166 -8.39 2.06 13.85
C LEU A 166 -9.72 1.93 14.57
N ALA A 167 -10.36 3.08 14.80
CA ALA A 167 -11.70 3.18 15.36
C ALA A 167 -12.51 4.22 14.59
N ASN A 168 -13.83 4.08 14.59
CA ASN A 168 -14.72 5.05 13.99
C ASN A 168 -14.97 6.27 14.89
N GLN A 169 -15.82 7.18 14.45
CA GLN A 169 -16.16 8.41 15.18
C GLN A 169 -16.79 8.14 16.55
N GLU A 170 -17.45 6.99 16.74
CA GLU A 170 -17.99 6.55 18.03
C GLU A 170 -16.99 5.74 18.87
N GLY A 171 -15.72 5.67 18.47
CA GLY A 171 -14.67 4.92 19.17
C GLY A 171 -14.76 3.40 19.01
N ARG A 172 -15.59 2.89 18.10
CA ARG A 172 -15.75 1.44 17.85
C ARG A 172 -14.62 0.93 16.98
N SER A 173 -14.02 -0.19 17.38
CA SER A 173 -12.93 -0.84 16.65
C SER A 173 -13.33 -1.24 15.22
N LEU A 174 -12.38 -1.04 14.29
CA LEU A 174 -12.54 -1.40 12.87
C LEU A 174 -11.78 -2.65 12.45
N SER A 175 -11.19 -3.38 13.40
CA SER A 175 -10.33 -4.55 13.14
C SER A 175 -10.97 -5.63 12.27
N GLY A 176 -12.29 -5.85 12.44
CA GLY A 176 -13.08 -6.84 11.70
C GLY A 176 -13.81 -6.30 10.46
N ARG A 177 -13.61 -5.04 10.07
CA ARG A 177 -14.30 -4.42 8.92
C ARG A 177 -13.56 -4.72 7.61
N SER A 178 -14.29 -4.57 6.50
CA SER A 178 -13.69 -4.67 5.16
C SER A 178 -12.76 -3.47 4.89
N PHE A 179 -11.82 -3.63 3.97
CA PHE A 179 -10.96 -2.54 3.51
C PHE A 179 -11.77 -1.33 3.06
N GLU A 180 -12.80 -1.57 2.25
CA GLU A 180 -13.70 -0.54 1.76
C GLU A 180 -14.37 0.23 2.90
N LYS A 181 -14.85 -0.48 3.93
CA LYS A 181 -15.51 0.19 5.05
C LYS A 181 -14.51 0.99 5.90
N ILE A 182 -13.29 0.49 6.07
CA ILE A 182 -12.23 1.21 6.78
C ILE A 182 -11.85 2.49 6.04
N VAL A 183 -11.68 2.42 4.72
CA VAL A 183 -11.37 3.61 3.91
C VAL A 183 -12.51 4.62 3.92
N GLU A 184 -13.77 4.15 3.85
CA GLU A 184 -14.94 5.01 3.96
C GLU A 184 -14.96 5.75 5.31
N GLU A 185 -14.81 5.02 6.42
CA GLU A 185 -14.93 5.60 7.76
C GLU A 185 -13.73 6.47 8.15
N CYS A 186 -12.51 6.08 7.77
CA CYS A 186 -11.30 6.80 8.17
C CYS A 186 -10.89 7.91 7.19
N MET A 187 -11.18 7.75 5.89
CA MET A 187 -10.75 8.70 4.85
C MET A 187 -11.93 9.44 4.18
N GLY A 188 -13.17 9.02 4.43
CA GLY A 188 -14.35 9.61 3.79
C GLY A 188 -14.46 9.29 2.30
N LEU A 189 -13.76 8.24 1.83
CA LEU A 189 -13.71 7.85 0.42
C LEU A 189 -14.50 6.56 0.20
N GLU A 190 -15.51 6.61 -0.67
CA GLU A 190 -16.35 5.45 -1.00
C GLU A 190 -15.89 4.72 -2.25
N GLY A 191 -16.14 3.41 -2.32
CA GLY A 191 -15.86 2.58 -3.50
C GLY A 191 -14.40 2.18 -3.65
N VAL A 192 -13.54 2.47 -2.66
CA VAL A 192 -12.17 1.97 -2.62
C VAL A 192 -12.15 0.54 -2.12
N ARG A 193 -11.86 -0.42 -3.00
CA ARG A 193 -11.84 -1.84 -2.64
C ARG A 193 -10.65 -2.54 -3.25
N LEU A 194 -10.16 -3.56 -2.56
CA LEU A 194 -9.23 -4.54 -3.12
C LEU A 194 -10.07 -5.67 -3.73
N ASP A 195 -9.96 -5.86 -5.05
CA ASP A 195 -10.72 -6.89 -5.75
C ASP A 195 -10.13 -8.27 -5.46
N ARG A 196 -10.98 -9.17 -4.99
CA ARG A 196 -10.57 -10.54 -4.64
C ARG A 196 -10.05 -11.33 -5.85
N LYS A 197 -10.54 -11.07 -7.07
CA LYS A 197 -10.04 -11.71 -8.29
C LYS A 197 -8.62 -11.27 -8.60
N ILE A 198 -8.31 -9.98 -8.43
CA ILE A 198 -6.97 -9.42 -8.60
C ILE A 198 -6.04 -9.88 -7.49
N SER A 199 -6.52 -9.89 -6.24
CA SER A 199 -5.76 -10.43 -5.10
C SER A 199 -5.37 -11.91 -5.28
N LYS A 200 -6.13 -12.66 -6.10
CA LYS A 200 -5.92 -14.08 -6.42
C LYS A 200 -5.37 -14.33 -7.83
N SER A 201 -4.99 -13.28 -8.56
CA SER A 201 -4.43 -13.41 -9.90
C SER A 201 -2.98 -13.88 -9.85
N ASP A 202 -2.36 -14.02 -11.02
CA ASP A 202 -0.95 -14.33 -11.13
C ASP A 202 -0.10 -13.07 -10.93
N TRP A 203 0.57 -12.96 -9.78
CA TRP A 203 1.50 -11.90 -9.42
C TRP A 203 2.95 -12.19 -9.86
N SER A 204 3.20 -13.39 -10.38
CA SER A 204 4.49 -13.84 -10.89
C SER A 204 4.72 -13.49 -12.36
N VAL A 205 3.77 -12.77 -12.98
CA VAL A 205 3.88 -12.27 -14.36
C VAL A 205 4.98 -11.22 -14.50
N GLY A 206 5.62 -11.18 -15.67
CA GLY A 206 6.70 -10.23 -15.97
C GLY A 206 6.22 -8.78 -16.04
N TYR A 207 4.97 -8.59 -16.45
CA TYR A 207 4.29 -7.30 -16.53
C TYR A 207 2.99 -7.38 -15.74
N LEU A 208 2.90 -6.64 -14.63
CA LEU A 208 1.68 -6.53 -13.86
C LEU A 208 0.62 -5.79 -14.66
N SER A 209 -0.65 -6.20 -14.54
CA SER A 209 -1.75 -5.48 -15.15
C SER A 209 -1.98 -4.13 -14.47
N ASN A 210 -2.65 -3.21 -15.17
CA ASN A 210 -3.08 -1.93 -14.59
C ASN A 210 -3.89 -2.11 -13.29
N GLU A 211 -4.74 -3.15 -13.23
CA GLU A 211 -5.53 -3.47 -12.05
C GLU A 211 -4.66 -3.94 -10.88
N GLN A 212 -3.65 -4.77 -11.15
CA GLN A 212 -2.66 -5.19 -10.15
C GLN A 212 -1.85 -3.99 -9.64
N LEU A 213 -1.40 -3.12 -10.54
CA LEU A 213 -0.64 -1.92 -10.20
C LEU A 213 -1.46 -0.95 -9.34
N ILE A 214 -2.71 -0.70 -9.72
CA ILE A 214 -3.63 0.13 -8.91
C ILE A 214 -3.82 -0.51 -7.55
N GLN A 215 -4.19 -1.80 -7.48
CA GLN A 215 -4.48 -2.45 -6.22
C GLN A 215 -3.28 -2.46 -5.27
N ALA A 216 -2.10 -2.86 -5.77
CA ALA A 216 -0.87 -2.90 -5.00
C ALA A 216 -0.47 -1.50 -4.48
N SER A 217 -0.66 -0.46 -5.30
CA SER A 217 -0.34 0.91 -4.92
C SER A 217 -1.34 1.46 -3.89
N VAL A 218 -2.63 1.20 -4.07
CA VAL A 218 -3.69 1.64 -3.16
C VAL A 218 -3.57 0.96 -1.80
N ASP A 219 -3.33 -0.35 -1.77
CA ASP A 219 -3.15 -1.10 -0.52
C ASP A 219 -1.98 -0.54 0.32
N ALA A 220 -0.81 -0.35 -0.31
CA ALA A 220 0.36 0.22 0.36
C ALA A 220 0.15 1.69 0.77
N TYR A 221 -0.49 2.50 -0.09
CA TYR A 221 -0.75 3.90 0.21
C TYR A 221 -1.75 4.10 1.36
N VAL A 222 -2.87 3.37 1.33
CA VAL A 222 -3.87 3.43 2.40
C VAL A 222 -3.28 2.93 3.71
N SER A 223 -2.49 1.85 3.68
CA SER A 223 -1.73 1.38 4.85
C SER A 223 -0.84 2.48 5.43
N PHE A 224 -0.01 3.11 4.59
CA PHE A 224 0.85 4.23 4.99
C PHE A 224 0.04 5.37 5.60
N LYS A 225 -1.00 5.82 4.89
CA LYS A 225 -1.79 7.00 5.25
C LYS A 225 -2.49 6.81 6.59
N LEU A 226 -3.15 5.66 6.77
CA LEU A 226 -3.82 5.32 8.02
C LEU A 226 -2.83 5.08 9.16
N GLY A 227 -1.67 4.48 8.88
CA GLY A 227 -0.61 4.33 9.88
C GLY A 227 -0.07 5.66 10.39
N VAL A 228 0.03 6.66 9.50
CA VAL A 228 0.40 8.03 9.88
C VAL A 228 -0.72 8.70 10.67
N ASP A 229 -1.96 8.64 10.18
CA ASP A 229 -3.11 9.30 10.81
C ASP A 229 -3.39 8.72 12.21
N ALA A 230 -3.18 7.41 12.40
CA ALA A 230 -3.29 6.71 13.69
C ALA A 230 -2.02 6.77 14.56
N ARG A 231 -0.97 7.46 14.10
CA ARG A 231 0.30 7.62 14.82
C ARG A 231 0.97 6.31 15.28
N LEU A 232 0.99 5.31 14.40
CA LEU A 232 1.49 3.97 14.75
C LEU A 232 3.00 3.89 15.05
N TRP A 233 3.72 5.00 14.99
CA TRP A 233 5.08 5.08 15.53
C TRP A 233 5.14 5.25 17.06
N GLN A 234 3.99 5.34 17.73
CA GLN A 234 3.87 5.55 19.19
C GLN A 234 3.35 4.33 19.94
N VAL A 235 3.07 3.21 19.24
CA VAL A 235 2.45 2.01 19.81
C VAL A 235 3.48 1.00 20.29
#